data_AF-I8WIF7-F1
#
_entry.id   AF-I8WIF7-F1
#
_cell.length_a   1.000
_cell.length_b   1.000
_cell.length_c   1.000
_cell.angle_alpha   90.00
_cell.angle_beta   90.00
_cell.angle_gamma   90.00
#
_symmetry.space_group_name_H-M   'P 1'
#
loop_
_entity.id
_entity.type
_entity.pdbx_description
1 polymer ?
#
loop_
_entity_poly.entity_id
_entity_poly.type
_entity_poly.pdbx_seq_one_letter_code
_entity_poly.pdbx_strand_id
1 'polypeptide(L)'
;MAEIGNDKKREIAEDMYIRLGLTGREIAENLGVTEQTVSRWKKGREGEKSWDDRKTEAQLTPLKIKELLLKEAEKLAKGEESLVKADQLSKIMAAIDQLDKKINVRTVMDVFREFDIWMSEQEPATAIQFTRWHKLFLQYRVSLEA
;
A
#
# COMPACT_ATOMS: atom_id res chain seq x y z
N MET A 1 8.94 26.98 -17.45
CA MET A 1 8.54 25.95 -16.46
C MET A 1 9.77 25.64 -15.64
N ALA A 2 9.71 25.75 -14.31
CA ALA A 2 10.87 25.48 -13.46
C ALA A 2 11.31 24.03 -13.66
N GLU A 3 12.57 23.82 -14.02
CA GLU A 3 13.14 22.49 -14.21
C GLU A 3 13.12 21.76 -12.86
N ILE A 4 12.45 20.61 -12.81
CA ILE A 4 12.32 19.84 -11.58
C ILE A 4 13.72 19.38 -11.18
N GLY A 5 14.17 19.79 -9.98
CA GLY A 5 15.49 19.43 -9.46
C GLY A 5 15.67 17.91 -9.32
N ASN A 6 16.91 17.45 -9.43
CA ASN A 6 17.24 16.02 -9.44
C ASN A 6 16.77 15.27 -8.19
N ASP A 7 16.76 15.92 -7.02
CA ASP A 7 16.24 15.32 -5.79
C ASP A 7 14.73 15.06 -5.88
N LYS A 8 13.98 15.99 -6.47
CA LYS A 8 12.53 15.82 -6.66
C LYS A 8 12.24 14.74 -7.71
N LYS A 9 13.04 14.65 -8.77
CA LYS A 9 12.95 13.54 -9.73
C LYS A 9 13.23 12.19 -9.06
N ARG A 10 14.20 12.13 -8.13
CA ARG A 10 14.49 10.92 -7.37
C ARG A 10 13.32 10.49 -6.49
N GLU A 11 12.68 11.42 -5.77
CA GLU A 11 11.50 11.12 -4.96
C GLU A 11 10.34 10.56 -5.80
N ILE A 12 10.08 11.18 -6.96
CA ILE A 12 9.02 10.73 -7.87
C ILE A 12 9.36 9.34 -8.44
N ALA A 13 10.61 9.14 -8.85
CA ALA A 13 11.12 7.84 -9.31
C ALA A 13 10.97 6.74 -8.27
N GLU A 14 11.23 7.07 -6.99
CA GLU A 14 11.07 6.12 -5.89
C GLU A 14 9.61 5.70 -5.72
N ASP A 15 8.68 6.65 -5.74
CA ASP A 15 7.25 6.38 -5.62
C ASP A 15 6.73 5.52 -6.79
N MET A 16 7.16 5.85 -8.01
CA MET A 16 6.88 5.06 -9.21
C MET A 16 7.39 3.62 -9.11
N TYR A 17 8.58 3.42 -8.54
CA TYR A 17 9.17 2.10 -8.40
C TYR A 17 8.49 1.25 -7.31
N ILE A 18 8.24 1.86 -6.15
CA ILE A 18 7.76 1.20 -4.94
C ILE A 18 6.25 0.98 -5.01
N ARG A 19 5.47 1.99 -5.37
CA ARG A 19 4.00 1.95 -5.32
C ARG A 19 3.37 1.54 -6.64
N LEU A 20 3.86 2.07 -7.76
CA LEU A 20 3.29 1.79 -9.09
C LEU A 20 3.93 0.56 -9.75
N GLY A 21 5.03 0.05 -9.19
CA GLY A 21 5.68 -1.18 -9.67
C GLY A 21 6.41 -1.03 -11.01
N LEU A 22 6.65 0.20 -11.47
CA LEU A 22 7.30 0.47 -12.76
C LEU A 22 8.76 0.00 -12.78
N THR A 23 9.22 -0.36 -13.98
CA THR A 23 10.61 -0.73 -14.26
C THR A 23 11.52 0.50 -14.31
N GLY A 24 12.82 0.29 -14.12
CA GLY A 24 13.80 1.38 -14.20
C GLY A 24 13.80 2.10 -15.55
N ARG A 25 13.51 1.38 -16.63
CA ARG A 25 13.38 1.91 -17.99
C ARG A 25 12.15 2.81 -18.14
N GLU A 26 10.98 2.38 -17.68
CA GLU A 26 9.75 3.18 -17.73
C GLU A 26 9.87 4.46 -16.91
N ILE A 27 10.52 4.38 -15.74
CA ILE A 27 10.79 5.54 -14.87
C ILE A 27 11.76 6.52 -15.56
N ALA A 28 12.80 6.00 -16.22
CA ALA A 28 13.78 6.80 -16.94
C ALA A 28 13.12 7.59 -18.08
N GLU A 29 12.27 6.92 -18.87
CA GLU A 29 11.47 7.52 -19.95
C GLU A 29 10.53 8.61 -19.40
N ASN A 30 9.81 8.33 -18.31
CA ASN A 30 8.85 9.27 -17.71
C ASN A 30 9.50 10.54 -17.11
N LEU A 31 10.72 10.44 -16.59
CA LEU A 31 11.39 11.55 -15.89
C LEU A 31 12.47 12.25 -16.72
N GLY A 32 12.69 11.79 -17.96
CA GLY A 32 13.72 12.30 -18.84
C GLY A 32 15.13 12.13 -18.25
N VAL A 33 15.40 10.98 -17.64
CA VAL A 33 16.72 10.62 -17.08
C VAL A 33 17.22 9.32 -17.69
N THR A 34 18.47 8.95 -17.46
CA THR A 34 18.98 7.66 -17.95
C THR A 34 18.58 6.52 -17.02
N GLU A 35 18.44 5.31 -17.55
CA GLU A 35 18.22 4.12 -16.73
C GLU A 35 19.37 3.86 -15.73
N GLN A 36 20.59 4.26 -16.06
CA GLN A 36 21.71 4.25 -15.11
C GLN A 36 21.47 5.18 -13.92
N THR A 37 20.89 6.37 -14.15
CA THR A 37 20.53 7.30 -13.08
C THR A 37 19.53 6.66 -12.12
N VAL A 38 18.48 6.03 -12.65
CA VAL A 38 17.46 5.32 -11.86
C VAL A 38 18.08 4.13 -11.12
N SER A 39 18.94 3.35 -11.78
CA SER A 39 19.65 2.22 -11.18
C SER A 39 20.56 2.63 -10.02
N ARG A 40 21.21 3.79 -10.13
CA ARG A 40 22.00 4.38 -9.03
C ARG A 40 21.11 4.81 -7.88
N TRP A 41 19.97 5.44 -8.14
CA TRP A 41 19.04 5.85 -7.10
C TRP A 41 18.42 4.68 -6.34
N LYS A 42 18.11 3.59 -7.05
CA LYS A 42 17.58 2.34 -6.48
C LYS A 42 18.47 1.73 -5.40
N LYS A 43 19.79 1.89 -5.49
CA LYS A 43 20.74 1.36 -4.50
C LYS A 43 20.64 2.05 -3.14
N GLY A 44 19.96 3.20 -3.06
CA GLY A 44 19.96 4.05 -1.86
C GLY A 44 21.20 4.95 -1.79
N ARG A 45 21.12 5.97 -0.93
CA ARG A 45 22.30 6.74 -0.48
C ARG A 45 22.95 6.04 0.71
N GLU A 46 24.14 6.49 1.10
CA GLU A 46 24.78 5.99 2.31
C GLU A 46 23.86 6.17 3.52
N GLY A 47 23.57 5.08 4.24
CA GLY A 47 22.62 5.05 5.35
C GLY A 47 21.14 4.87 4.97
N GLU A 48 20.79 4.86 3.68
CA GLU A 48 19.44 4.55 3.22
C GLU A 48 19.32 3.09 2.76
N LYS A 49 18.17 2.47 3.05
CA LYS A 49 17.83 1.16 2.48
C LYS A 49 17.63 1.26 0.97
N SER A 50 17.90 0.17 0.26
CA SER A 50 17.65 0.12 -1.18
C SER A 50 16.15 0.28 -1.46
N TRP A 51 15.79 0.75 -2.65
CA TRP A 51 14.39 0.83 -3.05
C TRP A 51 13.75 -0.54 -3.12
N ASP A 52 14.52 -1.61 -3.34
CA ASP A 52 14.03 -2.98 -3.33
C ASP A 52 13.67 -3.44 -1.90
N ASP A 53 14.48 -3.09 -0.90
CA ASP A 53 14.15 -3.35 0.51
C ASP A 53 12.95 -2.51 0.95
N ARG A 54 12.92 -1.23 0.58
CA ARG A 54 11.80 -0.33 0.88
C ARG A 54 10.52 -0.74 0.15
N LYS A 55 10.64 -1.28 -1.07
CA LYS A 55 9.52 -1.87 -1.82
C LYS A 55 9.01 -3.11 -1.12
N THR A 56 9.91 -3.99 -0.68
CA THR A 56 9.54 -5.17 0.10
C THR A 56 8.81 -4.76 1.37
N GLU A 57 9.34 -3.79 2.12
CA GLU A 57 8.72 -3.24 3.33
C GLU A 57 7.37 -2.55 3.07
N ALA A 58 7.26 -1.79 1.98
CA ALA A 58 6.00 -1.14 1.58
C ALA A 58 4.97 -2.14 1.03
N GLN A 59 5.43 -3.25 0.45
CA GLN A 59 4.60 -4.37 -0.03
C GLN A 59 4.33 -5.42 1.05
N LEU A 60 4.84 -5.24 2.27
CA LEU A 60 4.36 -5.95 3.46
C LEU A 60 2.93 -5.47 3.77
N THR A 61 1.99 -5.90 2.93
CA THR A 61 0.57 -5.82 3.21
C THR A 61 0.25 -6.77 4.36
N PRO A 62 -0.77 -6.49 5.19
CA PRO A 62 -1.23 -7.41 6.22
C PRO A 62 -1.41 -8.85 5.68
N LEU A 63 -1.89 -8.98 4.44
CA LEU A 63 -2.00 -10.24 3.70
C LEU A 63 -0.63 -10.93 3.49
N LYS A 64 0.41 -10.20 3.08
CA LYS A 64 1.74 -10.78 2.85
C LYS A 64 2.43 -11.18 4.16
N ILE A 65 2.23 -10.40 5.23
CA ILE A 65 2.70 -10.75 6.57
C ILE A 65 1.97 -12.01 7.06
N LYS A 66 0.65 -12.11 6.83
CA LYS A 66 -0.16 -13.29 7.12
C LYS A 66 0.34 -14.52 6.36
N GLU A 67 0.65 -14.40 5.06
CA GLU A 67 1.25 -15.49 4.26
C GLU A 67 2.58 -15.96 4.84
N LEU A 68 3.48 -15.05 5.23
CA LEU A 68 4.79 -15.40 5.79
C LEU A 68 4.65 -16.12 7.13
N LEU A 69 3.73 -15.68 7.98
CA LEU A 69 3.50 -16.31 9.29
C LEU A 69 2.79 -17.64 9.18
N LEU A 70 1.86 -17.80 8.23
CA LEU A 70 1.25 -19.09 7.93
C LEU A 70 2.28 -20.11 7.46
N LYS A 71 3.26 -19.68 6.64
CA LYS A 71 4.39 -20.55 6.26
C LYS A 71 5.24 -20.96 7.46
N GLU A 72 5.51 -20.06 8.40
CA GLU A 72 6.24 -20.40 9.63
C GLU A 72 5.41 -21.31 10.56
N ALA A 73 4.09 -21.11 10.64
CA ALA A 73 3.18 -22.01 11.37
C ALA A 73 3.17 -23.42 10.76
N GLU A 74 3.20 -23.52 9.42
CA GLU A 74 3.25 -24.79 8.71
C GLU A 74 4.56 -25.55 8.98
N LYS A 75 5.70 -24.86 9.03
CA LYS A 75 6.99 -25.45 9.43
C LYS A 75 6.95 -26.01 10.84
N LEU A 76 6.38 -25.26 11.78
CA LEU A 76 6.16 -25.71 13.16
C LEU A 76 5.28 -26.96 13.21
N ALA A 77 4.19 -27.00 12.44
CA ALA A 77 3.28 -28.15 12.37
C ALA A 77 3.96 -29.41 11.80
N LYS A 78 4.97 -29.24 10.93
CA LYS A 78 5.78 -30.33 10.36
C LYS A 78 6.94 -30.76 11.27
N GLY A 79 7.16 -30.10 12.40
CA GLY A 79 8.25 -30.40 13.34
C GLY A 79 9.62 -29.90 12.88
N GLU A 80 9.65 -28.95 11.95
CA GLU A 80 10.89 -28.29 11.50
C GLU A 80 11.29 -27.17 12.48
N GLU A 81 12.60 -26.88 12.61
CA GLU A 81 13.07 -25.75 13.42
C GLU A 81 12.57 -24.42 12.83
N SER A 82 11.61 -23.78 13.50
CA SER A 82 11.22 -22.40 13.20
C SER A 82 12.04 -21.43 14.04
N LEU A 83 12.40 -20.30 13.42
CA LEU A 83 13.06 -19.18 14.08
C LEU A 83 12.13 -18.42 15.05
N VAL A 84 10.82 -18.74 15.06
CA VAL A 84 9.77 -18.01 15.80
C VAL A 84 9.13 -18.91 16.86
N LYS A 85 9.11 -18.47 18.12
CA LYS A 85 8.43 -19.19 19.21
C LYS A 85 6.91 -19.16 19.01
N ALA A 86 6.24 -20.30 19.15
CA ALA A 86 4.80 -20.45 18.88
C ALA A 86 3.86 -19.46 19.62
N ASP A 87 4.19 -19.05 20.84
CA ASP A 87 3.46 -18.01 21.60
C ASP A 87 3.59 -16.62 20.95
N GLN A 88 4.78 -16.28 20.46
CA GLN A 88 5.01 -15.02 19.76
C GLN A 88 4.29 -15.01 18.41
N LEU A 89 4.29 -16.14 17.70
CA LEU A 89 3.54 -16.31 16.46
C LEU A 89 2.04 -16.07 16.65
N SER A 90 1.45 -16.64 17.70
CA SER A 90 0.02 -16.48 18.02
C SER A 90 -0.35 -15.02 18.33
N LYS A 91 0.53 -14.28 19.02
CA LYS A 91 0.34 -12.85 19.30
C LYS A 91 0.44 -11.98 18.04
N ILE A 92 1.39 -12.30 17.15
CA ILE A 92 1.54 -11.59 15.87
C ILE A 92 0.33 -11.88 14.97
N MET A 93 -0.16 -13.12 14.92
CA MET A 93 -1.38 -13.47 14.18
C MET A 93 -2.61 -12.73 14.69
N ALA A 94 -2.77 -12.63 16.01
CA ALA A 94 -3.86 -11.86 16.61
C ALA A 94 -3.77 -10.36 16.27
N ALA A 95 -2.57 -9.78 16.30
CA ALA A 95 -2.34 -8.38 15.88
C ALA A 95 -2.62 -8.18 14.38
N ILE A 96 -2.27 -9.14 13.52
CA ILE A 96 -2.56 -9.07 12.09
C ILE A 96 -4.04 -9.21 11.82
N ASP A 97 -4.74 -10.15 12.44
CA ASP A 97 -6.19 -10.25 12.31
C ASP A 97 -6.90 -9.00 12.84
N GLN A 98 -6.31 -8.27 13.81
CA GLN A 98 -6.81 -6.95 14.22
C GLN A 98 -6.54 -5.86 13.17
N LEU A 99 -5.41 -5.91 12.46
CA LEU A 99 -5.06 -4.97 11.40
C LEU A 99 -5.83 -5.24 10.09
N ASP A 100 -6.07 -6.50 9.74
CA ASP A 100 -6.81 -6.95 8.55
C ASP A 100 -8.33 -6.70 8.69
N LYS A 101 -8.85 -6.68 9.92
CA LYS A 101 -10.30 -6.66 10.14
C LYS A 101 -11.03 -5.38 9.78
N LYS A 102 -10.36 -4.28 9.44
CA LYS A 102 -11.08 -3.05 9.10
C LYS A 102 -10.40 -2.31 7.96
N ILE A 103 -10.95 -2.43 6.75
CA ILE A 103 -11.05 -1.22 5.92
C ILE A 103 -11.84 -0.24 6.79
N ASN A 104 -11.10 0.67 7.42
CA ASN A 104 -11.62 1.65 8.34
C ASN A 104 -12.76 2.39 7.63
N VAL A 105 -13.93 2.48 8.26
CA VAL A 105 -15.08 3.23 7.73
C VAL A 105 -14.67 4.66 7.33
N ARG A 106 -13.69 5.24 8.02
CA ARG A 106 -13.06 6.52 7.65
C ARG A 106 -12.51 6.52 6.23
N THR A 107 -11.73 5.51 5.86
CA THR A 107 -11.12 5.39 4.53
C THR A 107 -12.18 5.23 3.44
N VAL A 108 -13.23 4.43 3.70
CA VAL A 108 -14.34 4.27 2.76
C VAL A 108 -15.10 5.59 2.57
N MET A 109 -15.33 6.33 3.66
CA MET A 109 -15.98 7.63 3.64
C MET A 109 -15.17 8.67 2.86
N ASP A 110 -13.84 8.67 3.01
CA ASP A 110 -12.96 9.60 2.28
C ASP A 110 -13.00 9.31 0.76
N VAL A 111 -12.98 8.04 0.36
CA VAL A 111 -13.11 7.62 -1.06
C VAL A 111 -14.48 8.01 -1.63
N PHE A 112 -15.57 7.77 -0.89
CA PHE A 112 -16.91 8.17 -1.36
C PHE A 112 -17.05 9.68 -1.48
N ARG A 113 -16.43 10.45 -0.58
CA ARG A 113 -16.45 11.92 -0.70
C ARG A 113 -15.71 12.39 -1.94
N GLU A 114 -14.52 11.87 -2.20
CA GLU A 114 -13.74 12.22 -3.39
C GLU A 114 -14.50 11.86 -4.67
N PHE A 115 -15.10 10.67 -4.69
CA PHE A 115 -15.95 10.21 -5.80
C PHE A 115 -17.18 11.11 -6.00
N ASP A 116 -17.91 11.43 -4.92
CA ASP A 116 -19.12 12.27 -4.99
C ASP A 116 -18.79 13.68 -5.50
N ILE A 117 -17.65 14.26 -5.07
CA ILE A 117 -17.17 15.56 -5.54
C ILE A 117 -16.86 15.49 -7.04
N TRP A 118 -16.04 14.51 -7.46
CA TRP A 118 -15.70 14.32 -8.87
C TRP A 118 -16.95 14.11 -9.74
N MET A 119 -17.89 13.26 -9.30
CA MET A 119 -19.11 12.97 -10.03
C MET A 119 -20.05 14.17 -10.09
N SER A 120 -20.06 15.03 -9.07
CA SER A 120 -20.87 16.25 -9.07
C SER A 120 -20.48 17.22 -10.18
N GLU A 121 -19.22 17.18 -10.65
CA GLU A 121 -18.75 17.98 -11.78
C GLU A 121 -19.15 17.39 -13.14
N GLN A 122 -19.29 16.07 -13.23
CA GLN A 122 -19.64 15.36 -14.47
C GLN A 122 -21.15 15.26 -14.67
N GLU A 123 -21.87 14.78 -13.65
CA GLU A 123 -23.30 14.48 -13.73
C GLU A 123 -23.99 14.69 -12.36
N PRO A 124 -24.40 15.93 -12.05
CA PRO A 124 -24.93 16.30 -10.73
C PRO A 124 -26.15 15.47 -10.29
N ALA A 125 -27.04 15.14 -11.23
CA ALA A 125 -28.27 14.39 -10.93
C ALA A 125 -27.98 12.96 -10.44
N THR A 126 -26.96 12.32 -11.00
CA THR A 126 -26.54 10.97 -10.61
C THR A 126 -25.69 10.98 -9.34
N ALA A 127 -24.86 12.01 -9.13
CA ALA A 127 -24.13 12.22 -7.88
C ALA A 127 -25.07 12.25 -6.66
N ILE A 128 -26.20 12.96 -6.75
CA ILE A 128 -27.21 13.02 -5.68
C ILE A 128 -27.78 11.62 -5.35
N GLN A 129 -28.00 10.78 -6.36
CA GLN A 129 -28.48 9.41 -6.15
C GLN A 129 -27.40 8.56 -5.47
N PHE A 130 -26.14 8.67 -5.89
CA PHE A 130 -25.04 7.87 -5.37
C PHE A 130 -24.65 8.26 -3.95
N THR A 131 -24.62 9.55 -3.62
CA THR A 131 -24.38 10.03 -2.24
C THR A 131 -25.35 9.40 -1.23
N ARG A 132 -26.62 9.20 -1.63
CA ARG A 132 -27.60 8.49 -0.79
C ARG A 132 -27.19 7.03 -0.54
N TRP A 133 -26.78 6.31 -1.58
CA TRP A 133 -26.36 4.91 -1.47
C TRP A 133 -25.04 4.77 -0.70
N HIS A 134 -24.08 5.66 -0.92
CA HIS A 134 -22.83 5.74 -0.17
C HIS A 134 -23.08 5.92 1.33
N LYS A 135 -24.00 6.81 1.72
CA LYS A 135 -24.40 6.99 3.12
C LYS A 135 -25.00 5.72 3.72
N LEU A 136 -25.91 5.04 3.02
CA LEU A 136 -26.53 3.79 3.48
C LEU A 136 -25.50 2.68 3.63
N PHE A 137 -24.56 2.58 2.69
CA PHE A 137 -23.47 1.62 2.73
C PHE A 137 -22.53 1.87 3.91
N LEU A 138 -22.18 3.14 4.20
CA LEU A 138 -21.38 3.49 5.37
C LEU A 138 -22.09 3.11 6.69
N GLN A 139 -23.40 3.32 6.79
CA GLN A 139 -24.19 2.90 7.96
C GLN A 139 -24.18 1.37 8.14
N TYR A 140 -24.36 0.63 7.05
CA TYR A 140 -24.22 -0.83 7.05
C TYR A 140 -22.83 -1.26 7.52
N ARG A 141 -21.76 -0.65 6.99
CA ARG A 141 -20.38 -0.92 7.40
C ARG A 141 -20.14 -0.66 8.89
N VAL A 142 -20.65 0.46 9.43
CA VAL A 142 -20.57 0.75 10.87
C VAL A 142 -21.29 -0.32 11.70
N SER A 143 -22.43 -0.80 11.24
CA SER A 143 -23.18 -1.85 11.96
C SER A 143 -22.46 -3.20 12.00
N LEU A 144 -21.57 -3.48 11.05
CA LEU A 144 -20.72 -4.69 11.05
C LEU A 144 -19.52 -4.57 12.01
N GLU A 145 -19.24 -3.37 12.53
CA GLU A 145 -18.13 -3.10 13.44
C GLU A 145 -18.54 -3.01 14.92
N ALA A 146 -19.85 -3.04 15.21
CA ALA A 146 -20.45 -3.02 16.55
C ALA A 146 -20.72 -4.45 17.06
#